data_AF-A0A067QNZ0-F1
#
_entry.id   AF-A0A067QNZ0-F1
#
_cell.length_a   1.000
_cell.length_b   1.000
_cell.length_c   1.000
_cell.angle_alpha   90.00
_cell.angle_beta   90.00
_cell.angle_gamma   90.00
#
_symmetry.space_group_name_H-M   'P 1'
#
loop_
_entity.id
_entity.type
_entity.pdbx_description
1 polymer ?
#
loop_
_entity_poly.entity_id
_entity_poly.type
_entity_poly.pdbx_seq_one_letter_code
_entity_poly.pdbx_strand_id
1 'polypeptide(L)'
;MASTRAVAQCTHLTTHDSRVRSYENWPRSLKQKPDKLSQVSITRAGKGDQTVCFICGGRLKDWEEMDDPWVEHAVLFPKCMYVVLNKGREFIQECR
;
A
#
# COMPACT_ATOMS: atom_id res chain seq x y z
N MET A 1 6.09 3.38 28.39
CA MET A 1 4.63 3.43 28.11
C MET A 1 4.45 3.43 26.60
N ALA A 2 4.12 2.29 26.00
CA ALA A 2 3.93 2.17 24.56
C ALA A 2 2.61 2.85 24.19
N SER A 3 2.70 4.02 23.55
CA SER A 3 1.54 4.71 22.98
C SER A 3 1.11 3.93 21.75
N THR A 4 0.17 3.00 21.93
CA THR A 4 -0.53 2.35 20.82
C THR A 4 -1.40 3.42 20.18
N ARG A 5 -0.88 4.09 19.15
CA ARG A 5 -1.68 4.97 18.29
C ARG A 5 -2.83 4.14 17.73
N ALA A 6 -4.05 4.51 18.12
CA ALA A 6 -5.27 3.95 17.58
C ALA A 6 -5.23 4.06 16.05
N VAL A 7 -5.15 2.91 15.38
CA VAL A 7 -5.48 2.83 13.96
C VAL A 7 -6.97 3.13 13.89
N ALA A 8 -7.33 4.31 13.41
CA ALA A 8 -8.72 4.64 13.14
C ALA A 8 -9.31 3.55 12.22
N GLN A 9 -10.09 2.65 12.80
CA GLN A 9 -10.87 1.64 12.07
C GLN A 9 -12.00 2.35 11.33
N CYS A 10 -11.68 3.00 10.22
CA CYS A 10 -12.68 3.21 9.16
C CYS A 10 -12.79 1.87 8.40
N THR A 11 -13.80 1.08 8.75
CA THR A 11 -14.18 -0.21 8.13
C THR A 11 -14.49 -0.09 6.62
N HIS A 12 -14.44 1.11 6.06
CA HIS A 12 -14.85 1.41 4.70
C HIS A 12 -13.88 0.93 3.62
N LEU A 13 -12.60 0.62 3.90
CA LEU A 13 -11.60 0.30 2.87
C LEU A 13 -11.31 -1.22 2.69
N THR A 14 -12.18 -2.07 3.23
CA THR A 14 -12.04 -3.54 3.15
C THR A 14 -12.26 -4.07 1.74
N THR A 15 -13.09 -3.42 0.92
CA THR A 15 -13.33 -3.81 -0.47
C THR A 15 -12.37 -3.11 -1.43
N HIS A 16 -12.09 -3.76 -2.56
CA HIS A 16 -11.29 -3.17 -3.65
C HIS A 16 -11.88 -1.82 -4.10
N ASP A 17 -13.19 -1.77 -4.36
CA ASP A 17 -13.86 -0.57 -4.86
C ASP A 17 -13.74 0.61 -3.91
N SER A 18 -13.87 0.37 -2.60
CA SER A 18 -13.67 1.43 -1.63
C SER A 18 -12.23 1.93 -1.60
N ARG A 19 -11.25 1.05 -1.80
CA ARG A 19 -9.84 1.48 -1.93
C ARG A 19 -9.63 2.31 -3.18
N VAL A 20 -10.21 1.92 -4.33
CA VAL A 20 -10.15 2.73 -5.56
C VAL A 20 -10.73 4.11 -5.34
N ARG A 21 -11.90 4.20 -4.67
CA ARG A 21 -12.53 5.49 -4.34
C ARG A 21 -11.69 6.36 -3.40
N SER A 22 -10.80 5.78 -2.60
CA SER A 22 -9.90 6.56 -1.72
C SER A 22 -8.87 7.41 -2.48
N TYR A 23 -8.63 7.12 -3.76
CA TYR A 23 -7.68 7.83 -4.62
C TYR A 23 -8.28 9.07 -5.30
N GLU A 24 -9.26 9.71 -4.68
CA GLU A 24 -9.76 11.00 -5.17
C GLU A 24 -8.58 11.99 -5.34
N ASN A 25 -8.53 12.70 -6.47
CA ASN A 25 -7.44 13.62 -6.83
C ASN A 25 -6.03 12.98 -6.92
N TRP A 26 -5.94 11.69 -7.27
CA TRP A 26 -4.65 11.05 -7.52
C TRP A 26 -3.95 11.67 -8.75
N PRO A 27 -2.64 11.98 -8.70
CA PRO A 27 -1.94 12.58 -9.83
C PRO A 27 -2.00 11.70 -11.08
N ARG A 28 -2.57 12.24 -12.17
CA ARG A 28 -2.74 11.49 -13.44
C ARG A 28 -1.42 11.12 -14.11
N SER A 29 -0.36 11.88 -13.83
CA SER A 29 1.00 11.68 -14.34
C SER A 29 1.66 10.41 -13.77
N LEU A 30 1.27 9.95 -12.58
CA LEU A 30 1.85 8.75 -11.98
C LEU A 30 1.40 7.50 -12.72
N LYS A 31 2.31 6.54 -12.90
CA LYS A 31 2.00 5.27 -13.56
C LYS A 31 1.25 4.31 -12.65
N GLN A 32 1.48 4.38 -11.34
CA GLN A 32 0.78 3.57 -10.36
C GLN A 32 -0.67 4.02 -10.32
N LYS A 33 -1.53 3.26 -11.01
CA LYS A 33 -2.95 3.57 -11.11
C LYS A 33 -3.68 3.09 -9.85
N PRO A 34 -4.70 3.83 -9.39
CA PRO A 34 -5.52 3.46 -8.24
C PRO A 34 -5.99 2.01 -8.23
N ASP A 35 -6.36 1.44 -9.38
CA ASP A 35 -6.77 0.04 -9.50
C ASP A 35 -5.65 -0.93 -9.11
N LYS A 36 -4.43 -0.70 -9.60
CA LYS A 36 -3.27 -1.56 -9.30
C LYS A 36 -2.83 -1.44 -7.85
N LEU A 37 -2.83 -0.23 -7.29
CA LEU A 37 -2.54 -0.02 -5.87
C LEU A 37 -3.61 -0.66 -4.96
N SER A 38 -4.89 -0.57 -5.36
CA SER A 38 -6.02 -1.14 -4.60
C SER A 38 -6.03 -2.66 -4.60
N GLN A 39 -5.48 -3.30 -5.63
CA GLN A 39 -5.27 -4.76 -5.68
C GLN A 39 -4.31 -5.24 -4.60
N VAL A 40 -3.36 -4.40 -4.17
CA VAL A 40 -2.34 -4.78 -3.17
C VAL A 40 -2.64 -4.27 -1.76
N SER A 41 -3.90 -3.93 -1.51
CA SER A 41 -4.38 -3.32 -0.26
C SER A 41 -3.63 -2.03 0.13
N ILE A 42 -3.10 -1.31 -0.86
CA ILE A 42 -2.54 0.02 -0.66
C ILE A 42 -3.64 1.05 -0.94
N THR A 43 -3.76 2.06 -0.07
CA THR A 43 -4.74 3.15 -0.16
C THR A 43 -4.04 4.49 -0.11
N ARG A 44 -4.70 5.57 -0.56
CA ARG A 44 -4.17 6.91 -0.42
C ARG A 44 -4.07 7.29 1.06
N ALA A 45 -2.95 7.88 1.46
CA ALA A 45 -2.65 8.19 2.86
C ALA A 45 -2.60 9.70 3.18
N GLY A 46 -2.64 10.56 2.15
CA GLY A 46 -2.48 12.00 2.33
C GLY A 46 -2.41 12.79 1.03
N LYS A 47 -1.51 13.78 0.99
CA LYS A 47 -1.30 14.64 -0.18
C LYS A 47 -0.30 14.02 -1.15
N GLY A 48 -0.34 14.46 -2.41
CA GLY A 48 0.54 13.96 -3.46
C GLY A 48 0.32 12.48 -3.74
N ASP A 49 1.40 11.72 -3.70
CA ASP A 49 1.50 10.29 -4.01
C ASP A 49 1.62 9.41 -2.75
N GLN A 50 1.35 9.97 -1.58
CA GLN A 50 1.45 9.24 -0.33
C GLN A 50 0.41 8.13 -0.26
N THR A 51 0.87 6.91 -0.01
CA THR A 51 0.03 5.73 0.15
C THR A 51 0.32 4.99 1.44
N VAL A 52 -0.59 4.10 1.83
CA VAL A 52 -0.51 3.28 3.05
C VAL A 52 -1.08 1.91 2.79
N CYS A 53 -0.39 0.86 3.23
CA CYS A 53 -0.95 -0.47 3.27
C CYS A 53 -2.00 -0.55 4.39
N PHE A 54 -3.22 -0.96 4.04
CA PHE A 54 -4.31 -1.14 4.99
C PHE A 54 -4.03 -2.23 6.03
N ILE A 55 -3.21 -3.23 5.69
CA ILE A 55 -2.96 -4.39 6.55
C ILE A 55 -1.84 -4.14 7.57
N CYS A 56 -0.67 -3.66 7.12
CA CYS A 56 0.47 -3.44 8.01
C CYS A 56 0.62 -1.98 8.47
N GLY A 57 -0.12 -1.04 7.89
CA GLY A 57 0.03 0.40 8.14
C GLY A 57 1.30 1.02 7.55
N GLY A 58 2.08 0.26 6.78
CA GLY A 58 3.30 0.74 6.11
C GLY A 58 2.98 1.84 5.11
N ARG A 59 3.72 2.95 5.15
CA ARG A 59 3.50 4.12 4.29
C ARG A 59 4.56 4.19 3.20
N LEU A 60 4.13 4.46 1.97
CA LEU A 60 5.00 4.70 0.82
C LEU A 60 4.75 6.09 0.26
N LYS A 61 5.76 6.66 -0.40
CA LYS A 61 5.75 7.98 -1.04
C LYS A 61 6.89 8.04 -2.05
N ASP A 62 6.93 9.11 -2.83
CA ASP A 62 7.95 9.37 -3.84
C ASP A 62 8.00 8.28 -4.92
N TRP A 63 6.83 7.84 -5.39
CA TRP A 63 6.67 6.80 -6.42
C TRP A 63 7.31 7.22 -7.74
N GLU A 64 8.20 6.39 -8.26
CA GLU A 64 8.84 6.56 -9.56
C GLU A 64 8.10 5.81 -10.67
N GLU A 65 8.40 6.13 -11.93
CA GLU A 65 7.71 5.55 -13.10
C GLU A 65 7.82 4.02 -13.17
N MET A 66 8.92 3.45 -12.68
CA MET A 66 9.24 2.03 -12.79
C MET A 66 8.91 1.24 -11.52
N ASP A 67 8.38 1.89 -10.48
CA ASP A 67 8.10 1.24 -9.20
C ASP A 67 6.92 0.27 -9.31
N ASP A 68 7.16 -0.97 -8.90
CA ASP A 68 6.11 -1.98 -8.73
C ASP A 68 5.60 -2.00 -7.27
N PRO A 69 4.28 -1.86 -7.05
CA PRO A 69 3.73 -1.82 -5.71
C PRO A 69 3.97 -3.07 -4.85
N TRP A 70 4.14 -4.26 -5.45
CA TRP A 70 4.48 -5.46 -4.68
C TRP A 70 5.95 -5.47 -4.29
N VAL A 71 6.83 -5.08 -5.20
CA VAL A 71 8.27 -5.02 -4.95
C VAL A 71 8.55 -4.01 -3.84
N GLU A 72 8.08 -2.77 -3.98
CA GLU A 72 8.29 -1.71 -2.97
C GLU A 72 7.74 -2.12 -1.60
N HIS A 73 6.57 -2.77 -1.58
CA HIS A 73 5.96 -3.25 -0.34
C HIS A 73 6.75 -4.40 0.29
N ALA A 74 7.31 -5.32 -0.50
CA ALA A 74 8.14 -6.42 -0.01
C ALA A 74 9.50 -5.95 0.51
N VAL A 75 10.13 -5.00 -0.19
CA VAL A 75 11.42 -4.41 0.21
C VAL A 75 11.29 -3.67 1.53
N LEU A 76 10.31 -2.77 1.64
CA LEU A 76 10.15 -1.89 2.80
C LEU A 76 9.46 -2.56 3.99
N PHE A 77 8.52 -3.47 3.74
CA PHE A 77 7.72 -4.13 4.78
C PHE A 77 7.66 -5.66 4.62
N PRO A 78 8.82 -6.36 4.67
CA PRO A 78 8.90 -7.81 4.41
C PRO A 78 8.14 -8.69 5.41
N LYS A 79 7.69 -8.12 6.55
CA LYS A 79 6.90 -8.81 7.57
C LYS A 79 5.39 -8.57 7.41
N CYS A 80 4.96 -7.81 6.40
CA CYS A 80 3.55 -7.58 6.14
C CYS A 80 2.86 -8.92 5.81
N MET A 81 1.90 -9.32 6.64
CA MET A 81 1.15 -10.57 6.43
C MET A 81 0.51 -10.62 5.04
N TYR A 82 0.06 -9.49 4.52
CA TYR A 82 -0.54 -9.43 3.20
C TYR A 82 0.45 -9.80 2.08
N VAL A 83 1.68 -9.28 2.14
CA VAL A 83 2.74 -9.64 1.19
C VAL A 83 3.12 -11.10 1.35
N VAL A 84 3.33 -11.55 2.59
CA VAL A 84 3.69 -12.96 2.87
C VAL A 84 2.63 -13.93 2.35
N LEU A 85 1.34 -13.63 2.54
CA LEU A 85 0.24 -14.50 2.11
C LEU A 85 0.02 -14.51 0.59
N ASN A 86 0.19 -13.38 -0.09
CA ASN A 86 -0.12 -13.27 -1.52
C ASN A 86 1.08 -13.52 -2.46
N LYS A 87 2.31 -13.27 -1.98
CA LYS A 87 3.52 -13.37 -2.80
C LYS A 87 4.51 -14.42 -2.30
N GLY A 88 4.40 -14.86 -1.05
CA GLY A 88 5.29 -15.86 -0.47
C GLY A 88 6.64 -15.28 -0.01
N ARG A 89 7.39 -16.10 0.75
CA ARG A 89 8.69 -15.70 1.31
C ARG A 89 9.82 -15.67 0.28
N GLU A 90 9.72 -16.48 -0.76
CA GLU A 90 10.71 -16.53 -1.86
C GLU A 90 10.74 -15.19 -2.60
N PHE A 91 9.58 -14.70 -3.05
CA PHE A 91 9.45 -13.35 -3.64
C PHE A 91 10.06 -12.26 -2.75
N ILE A 92 9.76 -12.27 -1.45
CA ILE A 92 10.28 -11.28 -0.50
C ILE A 92 11.82 -11.35 -0.42
N GLN A 93 12.40 -12.55 -0.55
CA GLN A 93 13.84 -12.74 -0.51
C GLN A 93 14.52 -12.33 -1.83
N GLU A 94 13.85 -12.51 -2.96
CA GLU A 94 14.33 -12.10 -4.29
C GLU A 94 14.32 -10.58 -4.49
N CYS A 95 13.39 -9.86 -3.84
CA CYS A 95 13.32 -8.40 -3.93
C CYS A 95 14.44 -7.70 -3.12
N ARG A 96 15.21 -8.41 -2.31
CA ARG A 96 16.32 -7.85 -1.52
C ARG A 96 17.61 -7.78 -2.31
#